data_AF-A0A8R1HHV5-F1
#
_entry.id   AF-A0A8R1HHV5-F1
#
_cell.length_a   1.000
_cell.length_b   1.000
_cell.length_c   1.000
_cell.angle_alpha   90.00
_cell.angle_beta   90.00
_cell.angle_gamma   90.00
#
_symmetry.space_group_name_H-M   'P 1'
#
loop_
_entity.id
_entity.type
_entity.pdbx_description
1 polymer ?
#
loop_
_entity_poly.entity_id
_entity_poly.type
_entity_poly.pdbx_seq_one_letter_code
_entity_poly.pdbx_strand_id
1 'polypeptide(L)'
;MHLDSITKEDPEQVPDWKGKNLILDGTALENLNIVPNGRDSHSTSLFHVINKCSTPFGRRLLRAWLLQPTCDPAKLRLRQEAIKWMTSPDATSFVTSSSATLKKIPDLDRLLQKIHTIGLKYRAEKHPDSRAIMFDSMKTNQKKIAELLATIDGFKLCNKLRREYLKMQQDGEGCEMLDELLGNEQNTEEIAENITFFEKMFDRSTALKDGKIVPNEGCDEEYDEATSKVKECLKELTAYKDTVARKYSCSVGPFGELPHIIFGS
;
A
#
# COMPACT_ATOMS: atom_id res chain seq x y z
N MET A 1 26.90 35.65 54.36
CA MET A 1 25.87 36.55 53.76
C MET A 1 26.41 37.06 52.43
N HIS A 2 26.37 36.23 51.39
CA HIS A 2 26.59 36.62 49.98
C HIS A 2 26.23 35.41 49.10
N LEU A 3 24.93 35.13 49.04
CA LEU A 3 24.29 34.16 48.15
C LEU A 3 23.30 34.91 47.24
N ASP A 4 23.69 36.08 46.72
CA ASP A 4 22.82 36.92 45.88
C ASP A 4 23.59 37.57 44.71
N SER A 5 24.44 36.82 44.00
CA SER A 5 25.20 37.38 42.88
C SER A 5 25.24 36.53 41.61
N ILE A 6 24.37 35.53 41.49
CA ILE A 6 24.16 34.80 40.23
C ILE A 6 22.69 34.95 39.81
N THR A 7 22.26 36.19 39.57
CA THR A 7 21.01 36.48 38.87
C THR A 7 21.21 37.72 38.02
N LYS A 8 21.93 37.53 36.92
CA LYS A 8 21.90 38.37 35.71
C LYS A 8 22.67 37.60 34.64
N GLU A 9 22.13 36.43 34.28
CA GLU A 9 22.35 35.94 32.93
C GLU A 9 21.62 36.94 32.02
N ASP A 10 22.35 37.47 31.05
CA ASP A 10 21.79 38.19 29.90
C ASP A 10 20.58 37.42 29.35
N PRO A 11 19.62 38.03 28.63
CA PRO A 11 18.59 37.26 27.94
C PRO A 11 19.27 36.42 26.83
N GLU A 12 19.84 35.29 27.23
CA GLU A 12 20.43 34.28 26.37
C GLU A 12 19.33 33.91 25.38
N GLN A 13 19.63 34.13 24.10
CA GLN A 13 18.79 33.66 23.01
C GLN A 13 18.56 32.16 23.24
N VAL A 14 17.36 31.81 23.72
CA VAL A 14 16.95 30.42 23.87
C VAL A 14 17.24 29.75 22.54
N PRO A 15 18.11 28.73 22.49
CA PRO A 15 18.54 28.18 21.22
C PRO A 15 17.31 27.69 20.47
N ASP A 16 17.12 28.16 19.23
CA ASP A 16 16.00 27.70 18.42
C ASP A 16 16.26 26.25 18.01
N TRP A 17 15.60 25.32 18.69
CA TRP A 17 15.65 23.89 18.42
C TRP A 17 14.61 23.45 17.38
N LYS A 18 13.81 24.38 16.85
CA LYS A 18 12.76 24.08 15.87
C LYS A 18 13.36 23.44 14.62
N GLY A 19 12.82 22.28 14.24
CA GLY A 19 13.28 21.53 13.07
C GLY A 19 14.70 20.94 13.18
N LYS A 20 15.38 21.04 14.33
CA LYS A 20 16.70 20.44 14.54
C LYS A 20 16.58 19.01 15.07
N ASN A 21 17.53 18.17 14.70
CA ASN A 21 17.67 16.79 15.19
C ASN A 21 19.01 16.62 15.90
N LEU A 22 19.07 15.68 16.84
CA LEU A 22 20.29 15.27 17.50
C LEU A 22 21.19 14.56 16.49
N ILE A 23 22.42 15.05 16.36
CA ILE A 23 23.43 14.44 15.49
C ILE A 23 24.11 13.33 16.28
N LEU A 24 24.00 12.09 15.77
CA LEU A 24 24.69 10.92 16.29
C LEU A 24 25.72 10.48 15.25
N ASP A 25 26.99 10.53 15.61
CA ASP A 25 28.07 10.04 14.75
C ASP A 25 28.16 8.52 14.80
N GLY A 26 28.96 7.93 13.90
CA GLY A 26 29.11 6.47 13.82
C GLY A 26 29.59 5.86 15.15
N THR A 27 30.50 6.56 15.84
CA THR A 27 31.05 6.11 17.12
C THR A 27 30.00 6.13 18.24
N ALA A 28 29.17 7.18 18.35
CA ALA A 28 28.06 7.20 19.31
C ALA A 28 27.02 6.11 19.01
N LEU A 29 26.69 5.86 17.74
CA LEU A 29 25.75 4.82 17.35
C LEU A 29 26.23 3.41 17.75
N GLU A 30 27.54 3.14 17.62
CA GLU A 30 28.16 1.89 18.06
C GLU A 30 28.24 1.80 19.59
N ASN A 31 28.78 2.83 20.26
CA ASN A 31 28.98 2.83 21.72
C ASN A 31 27.66 2.75 22.51
N LEU A 32 26.59 3.35 21.99
CA LEU A 32 25.26 3.32 22.61
C LEU A 32 24.41 2.14 22.15
N ASN A 33 24.93 1.28 21.26
CA ASN A 33 24.24 0.11 20.69
C ASN A 33 22.79 0.43 20.23
N ILE A 34 22.61 1.55 19.52
CA ILE A 34 21.27 2.08 19.18
C ILE A 34 20.57 1.19 18.15
N VAL A 35 21.31 0.78 17.12
CA VAL A 35 20.83 -0.12 16.06
C VAL A 35 21.74 -1.34 15.97
N PRO A 36 21.23 -2.50 15.51
CA PRO A 36 22.05 -3.70 15.37
C PRO A 36 23.13 -3.50 14.30
N ASN A 37 24.39 -3.69 14.69
CA ASN A 37 25.58 -3.48 13.86
C ASN A 37 26.17 -4.79 13.29
N GLY A 38 25.39 -5.87 13.25
CA GLY A 38 25.78 -7.15 12.64
C GLY A 38 26.84 -7.96 13.40
N ARG A 39 27.55 -7.37 14.37
CA ARG A 39 28.55 -8.05 15.21
C ARG A 39 27.93 -8.84 16.37
N ASP A 40 26.85 -8.32 16.96
CA ASP A 40 26.11 -8.99 18.03
C ASP A 40 24.82 -9.61 17.51
N SER A 41 24.57 -10.84 17.92
CA SER A 41 23.37 -11.62 17.62
C SER A 41 22.11 -10.94 18.20
N HIS A 42 21.56 -10.01 17.43
CA HIS A 42 20.17 -9.54 17.35
C HIS A 42 19.36 -9.15 18.61
N SER A 43 19.82 -9.33 19.85
CA SER A 43 18.95 -9.21 21.04
C SER A 43 19.24 -8.08 22.02
N THR A 44 20.37 -7.36 21.92
CA THR A 44 20.78 -6.36 22.94
C THR A 44 20.65 -4.89 22.53
N SER A 45 20.46 -4.58 21.24
CA SER A 45 20.38 -3.18 20.78
C SER A 45 19.10 -2.47 21.26
N LEU A 46 19.18 -1.15 21.48
CA LEU A 46 18.03 -0.33 21.88
C LEU A 46 16.84 -0.50 20.93
N PHE A 47 17.10 -0.53 19.62
CA PHE A 47 16.08 -0.79 18.61
C PHE A 47 15.35 -2.11 18.84
N HIS A 48 16.05 -3.19 19.20
CA HIS A 48 15.41 -4.49 19.45
C HIS A 48 14.48 -4.45 20.68
N VAL A 49 14.91 -3.77 21.75
CA VAL A 49 14.13 -3.66 23.00
C VAL A 49 12.82 -2.88 22.77
N ILE A 50 12.91 -1.72 22.11
CA ILE A 50 11.78 -0.79 21.92
C ILE A 50 10.86 -1.23 20.79
N ASN A 51 11.38 -1.91 19.77
CA ASN A 51 10.58 -2.24 18.58
C ASN A 51 9.49 -3.27 18.88
N LYS A 52 8.25 -2.79 19.00
CA LYS A 52 7.00 -3.56 19.04
C LYS A 52 6.08 -3.24 17.86
N CYS A 53 6.61 -2.66 16.78
CA CYS A 53 5.81 -2.25 15.64
C CYS A 53 5.26 -3.47 14.89
N SER A 54 3.94 -3.46 14.64
CA SER A 54 3.26 -4.52 13.87
C SER A 54 3.55 -4.49 12.37
N THR A 55 3.89 -3.32 11.81
CA THR A 55 4.06 -3.14 10.35
C THR A 55 5.54 -2.98 9.95
N PRO A 56 5.96 -3.48 8.77
CA PRO A 56 7.33 -3.32 8.29
C PRO A 56 7.76 -1.86 8.09
N PHE A 57 6.88 -1.02 7.54
CA PHE A 57 7.14 0.42 7.38
C PHE A 57 7.20 1.14 8.73
N GLY A 58 6.40 0.73 9.73
CA GLY A 58 6.51 1.24 11.10
C GLY A 58 7.86 0.91 11.74
N ARG A 59 8.37 -0.32 11.54
CA ARG A 59 9.73 -0.70 11.99
C ARG A 59 10.82 0.16 11.36
N ARG A 60 10.69 0.48 10.07
CA ARG A 60 11.63 1.38 9.37
C ARG A 60 11.55 2.81 9.89
N LEU A 61 10.34 3.31 10.14
CA LEU A 61 10.12 4.63 10.73
C LEU A 61 10.71 4.75 12.14
N LEU A 62 10.48 3.75 12.99
CA LEU A 62 11.07 3.70 14.33
C LEU A 62 12.60 3.72 14.28
N ARG A 63 13.20 2.96 13.35
CA ARG A 63 14.65 2.97 13.13
C ARG A 63 15.13 4.38 12.75
N ALA A 64 14.43 5.05 11.83
CA ALA A 64 14.78 6.42 11.44
C ALA A 64 14.68 7.40 12.61
N TRP A 65 13.63 7.29 13.45
CA TRP A 65 13.47 8.15 14.64
C TRP A 65 14.56 7.94 15.68
N LEU A 66 15.06 6.72 15.87
CA LEU A 66 16.18 6.46 16.79
C LEU A 66 17.52 6.97 16.25
N LEU A 67 17.71 6.93 14.93
CA LEU A 67 18.93 7.44 14.28
C LEU A 67 18.93 8.97 14.18
N GLN A 68 17.75 9.60 14.16
CA GLN A 68 17.58 11.04 14.08
C GLN A 68 16.55 11.52 15.11
N PRO A 69 16.90 11.54 16.41
CA PRO A 69 16.01 12.07 17.44
C PRO A 69 15.72 13.55 17.19
N THR A 70 14.46 13.97 17.35
CA THR A 70 14.07 15.38 17.20
C THR A 70 14.47 16.18 18.45
N CYS A 71 15.04 17.35 18.27
CA CYS A 71 15.29 18.33 19.35
C CYS A 71 14.16 19.36 19.47
N ASP A 72 13.22 19.39 18.52
CA ASP A 72 12.09 20.29 18.52
C ASP A 72 11.14 20.01 19.71
N PRO A 73 11.02 20.95 20.68
CA PRO A 73 10.22 20.73 21.88
C PRO A 73 8.72 20.61 21.59
N ALA A 74 8.20 21.23 20.53
CA ALA A 74 6.80 21.10 20.15
C ALA A 74 6.50 19.67 19.67
N LYS A 75 7.34 19.13 18.78
CA LYS A 75 7.20 17.74 18.31
C LYS A 75 7.39 16.72 19.43
N LEU A 76 8.30 16.97 20.37
CA LEU A 76 8.51 16.11 21.54
C LEU A 76 7.26 16.06 22.42
N ARG A 77 6.65 17.22 22.72
CA ARG A 77 5.40 17.29 23.50
C ARG A 77 4.26 16.54 22.82
N LEU A 78 4.03 16.77 21.52
CA LEU A 78 3.00 16.06 20.76
C LEU A 78 3.16 14.55 20.83
N ARG A 79 4.39 14.04 20.70
CA ARG A 79 4.68 12.59 20.84
C ARG A 79 4.42 12.09 22.26
N GLN A 80 4.81 12.84 23.28
CA GLN A 80 4.60 12.47 24.69
C GLN A 80 3.12 12.44 25.04
N GLU A 81 2.35 13.42 24.58
CA GLU A 81 0.89 13.47 24.76
C GLU A 81 0.20 12.32 24.05
N ALA A 82 0.60 12.00 22.81
CA ALA A 82 0.09 10.83 22.09
C ALA A 82 0.35 9.52 22.87
N ILE A 83 1.56 9.34 23.41
CA ILE A 83 1.90 8.16 24.23
C ILE A 83 1.05 8.12 25.51
N LYS A 84 0.89 9.27 26.18
CA LYS A 84 0.09 9.39 27.40
C LYS A 84 -1.37 9.00 27.15
N TRP A 85 -1.95 9.49 26.06
CA TRP A 85 -3.30 9.14 25.65
C TRP A 85 -3.42 7.67 25.27
N MET A 86 -2.51 7.13 24.45
CA MET A 86 -2.54 5.71 24.05
C MET A 86 -2.37 4.72 25.22
N THR A 87 -1.83 5.19 26.34
CA THR A 87 -1.65 4.39 27.57
C THR A 87 -2.81 4.59 28.56
N SER A 88 -3.76 5.49 28.26
CA SER A 88 -4.92 5.71 29.12
C SER A 88 -5.91 4.53 29.04
N PRO A 89 -6.76 4.35 30.08
CA PRO A 89 -7.82 3.35 30.05
C PRO A 89 -8.78 3.55 28.86
N ASP A 90 -9.07 4.81 28.52
CA ASP A 90 -10.03 5.19 27.47
C ASP A 90 -9.58 4.68 26.08
N ALA A 91 -8.29 4.86 25.76
CA ALA A 91 -7.72 4.43 24.48
C ALA A 91 -7.43 2.91 24.40
N THR A 92 -7.59 2.14 25.48
CA THR A 92 -7.15 0.73 25.53
C THR A 92 -7.89 -0.15 24.51
N SER A 93 -9.20 0.09 24.34
CA SER A 93 -10.05 -0.63 23.39
C SER A 93 -9.58 -0.38 21.94
N PHE A 94 -9.33 0.90 21.61
CA PHE A 94 -8.82 1.35 20.33
C PHE A 94 -7.47 0.76 19.99
N VAL A 95 -6.52 0.85 20.92
CA VAL A 95 -5.15 0.36 20.72
C VAL A 95 -5.15 -1.15 20.46
N THR A 96 -6.01 -1.89 21.16
CA THR A 96 -6.15 -3.34 20.97
C THR A 96 -6.72 -3.69 19.59
N SER A 97 -7.82 -3.02 19.18
CA SER A 97 -8.42 -3.20 17.84
C SER A 97 -7.44 -2.81 16.73
N SER A 98 -6.82 -1.63 16.87
CA SER A 98 -5.86 -1.08 15.92
C SER A 98 -4.64 -1.97 15.78
N SER A 99 -4.09 -2.50 16.89
CA SER A 99 -2.95 -3.43 16.85
C SER A 99 -3.29 -4.71 16.08
N ALA A 100 -4.49 -5.27 16.27
CA ALA A 100 -4.95 -6.44 15.53
C ALA A 100 -5.13 -6.15 14.03
N THR A 101 -5.61 -4.95 13.68
CA THR A 101 -5.74 -4.51 12.29
C THR A 101 -4.39 -4.27 11.63
N LEU A 102 -3.47 -3.55 12.30
CA LEU A 102 -2.12 -3.24 11.81
C LEU A 102 -1.30 -4.50 11.51
N LYS A 103 -1.47 -5.60 12.27
CA LYS A 103 -0.80 -6.89 12.01
C LYS A 103 -1.19 -7.52 10.67
N LYS A 104 -2.36 -7.16 10.12
CA LYS A 104 -2.85 -7.69 8.84
C LYS A 104 -2.42 -6.85 7.64
N ILE A 105 -1.88 -5.65 7.87
CA ILE A 105 -1.48 -4.75 6.80
C ILE A 105 -0.15 -5.22 6.21
N PRO A 106 -0.06 -5.46 4.89
CA PRO A 106 1.20 -5.86 4.25
C PRO A 106 2.20 -4.70 4.20
N ASP A 107 3.39 -4.94 3.66
CA ASP A 107 4.38 -3.88 3.44
C ASP A 107 3.96 -2.96 2.27
N LEU A 108 2.99 -2.08 2.51
CA LEU A 108 2.36 -1.21 1.51
C LEU A 108 3.39 -0.36 0.75
N ASP A 109 4.35 0.23 1.47
CA ASP A 109 5.41 1.05 0.90
C ASP A 109 6.23 0.28 -0.17
N ARG A 110 6.58 -0.99 0.09
CA ARG A 110 7.25 -1.84 -0.92
C ARG A 110 6.31 -2.28 -2.04
N LEU A 111 5.05 -2.56 -1.73
CA LEU A 111 4.07 -2.96 -2.75
C LEU A 111 3.77 -1.82 -3.73
N LEU A 112 3.63 -0.59 -3.24
CA LEU A 112 3.45 0.61 -4.06
C LEU A 112 4.64 0.81 -5.01
N GLN A 113 5.88 0.68 -4.50
CA GLN A 113 7.08 0.77 -5.34
C GLN A 113 7.09 -0.29 -6.44
N LYS A 114 6.69 -1.53 -6.13
CA LYS A 114 6.58 -2.60 -7.14
C LYS A 114 5.53 -2.29 -8.18
N ILE A 115 4.32 -1.91 -7.77
CA ILE A 115 3.20 -1.57 -8.68
C ILE A 115 3.60 -0.42 -9.59
N HIS A 116 4.17 0.64 -9.03
CA HIS A 116 4.69 1.77 -9.82
C HIS A 116 5.71 1.30 -10.86
N THR A 117 6.68 0.47 -10.46
CA THR A 117 7.71 -0.04 -11.37
C THR A 117 7.13 -0.91 -12.49
N ILE A 118 6.03 -1.63 -12.23
CA ILE A 118 5.32 -2.44 -13.23
C ILE A 118 4.51 -1.54 -14.19
N GLY A 119 3.91 -0.46 -13.69
CA GLY A 119 3.10 0.48 -14.47
C GLY A 119 3.88 1.54 -15.26
N LEU A 120 5.21 1.56 -15.18
CA LEU A 120 6.04 2.52 -15.90
C LEU A 120 5.93 2.33 -17.42
N LYS A 121 5.37 3.33 -18.13
CA LYS A 121 5.30 3.36 -19.60
C LYS A 121 6.65 3.16 -20.27
N TYR A 122 7.70 3.80 -19.74
CA TYR A 122 9.08 3.60 -20.22
C TYR A 122 9.51 2.13 -20.21
N ARG A 123 9.14 1.39 -19.16
CA ARG A 123 9.49 -0.02 -19.03
C ARG A 123 8.73 -0.88 -20.03
N ALA A 124 7.47 -0.54 -20.31
CA ALA A 124 6.66 -1.24 -21.30
C ALA A 124 7.16 -1.00 -22.74
N GLU A 125 7.52 0.24 -23.09
CA GLU A 125 7.84 0.61 -24.48
C GLU A 125 9.32 0.43 -24.84
N LYS A 126 10.24 0.86 -23.97
CA LYS A 126 11.66 1.07 -24.34
C LYS A 126 12.63 0.10 -23.67
N HIS A 127 12.28 -0.43 -22.50
CA HIS A 127 13.20 -1.25 -21.72
C HIS A 127 13.35 -2.65 -22.33
N PRO A 128 14.57 -3.25 -22.40
CA PRO A 128 14.79 -4.55 -23.04
C PRO A 128 13.94 -5.70 -22.46
N ASP A 129 13.62 -5.61 -21.17
CA ASP A 129 12.74 -6.55 -20.45
C ASP A 129 11.32 -6.67 -21.05
N SER A 130 10.82 -5.65 -21.78
CA SER A 130 9.51 -5.73 -22.44
C SER A 130 9.48 -6.70 -23.62
N ARG A 131 10.65 -6.97 -24.22
CA ARG A 131 10.81 -7.92 -25.34
C ARG A 131 11.22 -9.31 -24.87
N ALA A 132 11.43 -9.49 -23.57
CA ALA A 132 11.87 -10.76 -23.01
C ALA A 132 10.74 -11.80 -23.09
N ILE A 133 11.05 -12.97 -23.64
CA ILE A 133 10.11 -14.10 -23.68
C ILE A 133 10.24 -14.86 -22.36
N MET A 134 9.27 -14.66 -21.48
CA MET A 134 9.20 -15.33 -20.18
C MET A 134 8.44 -16.66 -20.32
N PHE A 135 9.10 -17.77 -20.01
CA PHE A 135 8.50 -19.11 -20.07
C PHE A 135 7.41 -19.35 -19.00
N ASP A 136 7.38 -18.52 -17.94
CA ASP A 136 6.40 -18.62 -16.84
C ASP A 136 5.62 -17.31 -16.65
N SER A 137 5.10 -16.77 -17.76
CA SER A 137 4.32 -15.52 -17.76
C SER A 137 3.08 -15.61 -16.88
N MET A 138 2.41 -16.76 -16.86
CA MET A 138 1.21 -17.00 -16.05
C MET A 138 1.47 -16.83 -14.54
N LYS A 139 2.46 -17.53 -13.97
CA LYS A 139 2.73 -17.39 -12.53
C LYS A 139 3.21 -15.99 -12.17
N THR A 140 4.01 -15.35 -13.04
CA THR A 140 4.45 -13.97 -12.79
C THR A 140 3.27 -12.99 -12.77
N ASN A 141 2.30 -13.16 -13.67
CA ASN A 141 1.11 -12.31 -13.71
C ASN A 141 0.17 -12.57 -12.53
N GLN A 142 -0.06 -13.84 -12.16
CA GLN A 142 -0.81 -14.19 -10.95
C GLN A 142 -0.19 -13.54 -9.69
N LYS A 143 1.14 -13.54 -9.59
CA LYS A 143 1.85 -12.87 -8.48
C LYS A 143 1.63 -11.36 -8.50
N LYS A 144 1.72 -10.70 -9.65
CA LYS A 144 1.48 -9.25 -9.78
C LYS A 144 0.05 -8.90 -9.36
N ILE A 145 -0.93 -9.68 -9.80
CA ILE A 145 -2.34 -9.50 -9.45
C ILE A 145 -2.54 -9.71 -7.94
N ALA A 146 -1.95 -10.75 -7.36
CA ALA A 146 -2.00 -10.99 -5.92
C ALA A 146 -1.38 -9.83 -5.11
N GLU A 147 -0.25 -9.26 -5.57
CA GLU A 147 0.37 -8.08 -4.95
C GLU A 147 -0.52 -6.82 -5.04
N LEU A 148 -1.19 -6.61 -6.18
CA LEU A 148 -2.18 -5.53 -6.34
C LEU A 148 -3.37 -5.70 -5.39
N LEU A 149 -3.94 -6.90 -5.33
CA LEU A 149 -5.07 -7.21 -4.43
C LEU A 149 -4.69 -7.03 -2.97
N ALA A 150 -3.50 -7.51 -2.56
CA ALA A 150 -2.98 -7.31 -1.21
C ALA A 150 -2.80 -5.82 -0.87
N THR A 151 -2.43 -5.00 -1.86
CA THR A 151 -2.31 -3.55 -1.69
C THR A 151 -3.67 -2.91 -1.44
N ILE A 152 -4.66 -3.23 -2.27
CA ILE A 152 -6.04 -2.73 -2.14
C ILE A 152 -6.62 -3.15 -0.78
N ASP A 153 -6.47 -4.41 -0.39
CA ASP A 153 -6.98 -4.90 0.89
C ASP A 153 -6.22 -4.28 2.08
N GLY A 154 -4.92 -3.98 1.93
CA GLY A 154 -4.17 -3.20 2.90
C GLY A 154 -4.71 -1.78 3.09
N PHE A 155 -5.05 -1.09 1.99
CA PHE A 155 -5.68 0.24 2.08
C PHE A 155 -7.08 0.21 2.69
N LYS A 156 -7.86 -0.86 2.46
CA LYS A 156 -9.14 -1.06 3.18
C LYS A 156 -8.96 -1.16 4.68
N LEU A 157 -7.94 -1.89 5.13
CA LEU A 157 -7.63 -2.01 6.56
C LEU A 157 -7.19 -0.66 7.14
N CYS A 158 -6.41 0.13 6.41
CA CYS A 158 -6.07 1.51 6.81
C CYS A 158 -7.32 2.38 6.94
N ASN A 159 -8.23 2.32 5.96
CA ASN A 159 -9.48 3.10 5.99
C ASN A 159 -10.39 2.64 7.14
N LYS A 160 -10.44 1.33 7.43
CA LYS A 160 -11.15 0.80 8.59
C LYS A 160 -10.61 1.37 9.90
N LEU A 161 -9.29 1.32 10.11
CA LEU A 161 -8.64 1.86 11.31
C LEU A 161 -8.92 3.35 11.48
N ARG A 162 -8.89 4.09 10.38
CA ARG A 162 -9.22 5.51 10.36
C ARG A 162 -10.67 5.79 10.77
N ARG A 163 -11.63 5.03 10.23
CA ARG A 163 -13.06 5.16 10.61
C ARG A 163 -13.30 4.80 12.08
N GLU A 164 -12.55 3.84 12.61
CA GLU A 164 -12.60 3.52 14.05
C GLU A 164 -12.12 4.71 14.89
N TYR A 165 -11.03 5.38 14.48
CA TYR A 165 -10.54 6.59 15.15
C TYR A 165 -11.51 7.76 15.08
N LEU A 166 -12.08 8.06 13.90
CA LEU A 166 -13.02 9.17 13.72
C LEU A 166 -14.28 9.03 14.60
N LYS A 167 -14.76 7.80 14.83
CA LYS A 167 -15.87 7.56 15.76
C LYS A 167 -15.52 7.95 17.18
N MET A 168 -14.31 7.60 17.65
CA MET A 168 -13.86 7.98 18.98
C MET A 168 -13.60 9.47 19.13
N GLN A 169 -13.11 10.11 18.06
CA GLN A 169 -12.92 11.55 18.03
C GLN A 169 -14.26 12.30 18.22
N GLN A 170 -15.36 11.76 17.70
CA GLN A 170 -16.71 12.30 17.93
C GLN A 170 -17.17 12.18 19.39
N ASP A 171 -16.70 11.16 20.10
CA ASP A 171 -16.97 10.96 21.53
C ASP A 171 -16.10 11.89 22.43
N GLY A 172 -15.26 12.74 21.82
CA GLY A 172 -14.37 13.67 22.53
C GLY A 172 -13.04 13.06 22.95
N GLU A 173 -12.73 11.84 22.50
CA GLU A 173 -11.48 11.15 22.79
C GLU A 173 -10.50 11.26 21.62
N GLY A 174 -9.24 11.61 21.90
CA GLY A 174 -8.21 11.70 20.88
C GLY A 174 -6.95 12.38 21.38
N CYS A 175 -5.99 12.56 20.47
CA CYS A 175 -4.83 13.39 20.73
C CYS A 175 -4.43 14.16 19.48
N GLU A 176 -3.88 15.36 19.65
CA GLU A 176 -3.56 16.29 18.56
C GLU A 176 -2.74 15.63 17.44
N MET A 177 -1.77 14.80 17.80
CA MET A 177 -0.95 14.08 16.81
C MET A 177 -1.75 13.09 15.96
N LEU A 178 -2.69 12.35 16.56
CA LEU A 178 -3.53 11.42 15.80
C LEU A 178 -4.65 12.15 15.04
N ASP A 179 -5.11 13.29 15.54
CA ASP A 179 -6.05 14.15 14.84
C ASP A 179 -5.43 14.71 13.56
N GLU A 180 -4.17 15.14 13.59
CA GLU A 180 -3.43 15.57 12.39
C GLU A 180 -3.27 14.41 11.39
N LEU A 181 -2.95 13.21 11.87
CA LEU A 181 -2.65 12.05 11.01
C LEU A 181 -3.90 11.35 10.45
N LEU A 182 -4.99 11.28 11.22
CA LEU A 182 -6.19 10.49 10.91
C LEU A 182 -7.45 11.35 10.74
N GLY A 183 -7.47 12.59 11.23
CA GLY A 183 -8.67 13.47 11.25
C GLY A 183 -8.99 14.17 9.93
N ASN A 184 -8.11 14.16 8.92
CA ASN A 184 -8.35 14.86 7.65
C ASN A 184 -9.47 14.23 6.78
N GLU A 185 -10.72 14.69 6.93
CA GLU A 185 -11.90 14.13 6.27
C GLU A 185 -11.80 14.05 4.73
N GLN A 186 -11.26 15.08 4.06
CA GLN A 186 -11.16 15.12 2.58
C GLN A 186 -10.37 13.94 2.01
N ASN A 187 -9.23 13.61 2.61
CA ASN A 187 -8.39 12.48 2.17
C ASN A 187 -9.07 11.11 2.47
N THR A 188 -10.10 11.09 3.32
CA THR A 188 -10.83 9.85 3.65
C THR A 188 -11.80 9.47 2.55
N GLU A 189 -12.52 10.45 2.00
CA GLU A 189 -13.51 10.24 0.95
C GLU A 189 -12.83 9.80 -0.35
N GLU A 190 -11.75 10.48 -0.75
CA GLU A 190 -10.99 10.14 -1.96
C GLU A 190 -10.45 8.69 -1.93
N ILE A 191 -9.87 8.26 -0.81
CA ILE A 191 -9.36 6.89 -0.67
C ILE A 191 -10.52 5.88 -0.69
N ALA A 192 -11.65 6.20 -0.08
CA ALA A 192 -12.82 5.33 -0.10
C ALA A 192 -13.37 5.15 -1.52
N GLU A 193 -13.51 6.23 -2.28
CA GLU A 193 -13.95 6.22 -3.67
C GLU A 193 -13.01 5.38 -4.54
N ASN A 194 -11.70 5.62 -4.44
CA ASN A 194 -10.69 4.86 -5.17
C ASN A 194 -10.75 3.36 -4.85
N ILE A 195 -10.93 2.98 -3.57
CA ILE A 195 -11.10 1.57 -3.19
C ILE A 195 -12.34 0.98 -3.87
N THR A 196 -13.48 1.69 -3.85
CA THR A 196 -14.72 1.20 -4.48
C THR A 196 -14.61 1.10 -6.00
N PHE A 197 -13.86 2.00 -6.64
CA PHE A 197 -13.54 1.93 -8.05
C PHE A 197 -12.78 0.63 -8.37
N PHE A 198 -11.68 0.36 -7.67
CA PHE A 198 -10.89 -0.85 -7.89
C PHE A 198 -11.63 -2.16 -7.56
N GLU A 199 -12.61 -2.13 -6.65
CA GLU A 199 -13.46 -3.29 -6.38
C GLU A 199 -14.45 -3.58 -7.51
N LYS A 200 -14.97 -2.54 -8.16
CA LYS A 200 -15.92 -2.67 -9.26
C LYS A 200 -15.25 -2.89 -10.62
N MET A 201 -13.96 -2.56 -10.73
CA MET A 201 -13.23 -2.59 -11.98
C MET A 201 -13.14 -3.99 -12.60
N PHE A 202 -12.92 -5.04 -11.81
CA PHE A 202 -12.73 -6.41 -12.32
C PHE A 202 -13.07 -7.47 -11.27
N ASP A 203 -13.38 -8.69 -11.72
CA ASP A 203 -13.57 -9.83 -10.82
C ASP A 203 -12.22 -10.41 -10.35
N ARG A 204 -12.03 -10.40 -9.02
CA ARG A 204 -10.80 -10.85 -8.35
C ARG A 204 -10.54 -12.35 -8.57
N SER A 205 -11.60 -13.15 -8.65
CA SER A 205 -11.49 -14.61 -8.70
C SER A 205 -11.03 -15.09 -10.07
N THR A 206 -11.65 -14.58 -11.13
CA THR A 206 -11.24 -14.81 -12.52
C THR A 206 -9.86 -14.22 -12.78
N ALA A 207 -9.56 -13.02 -12.26
CA ALA A 207 -8.25 -12.41 -12.45
C ALA A 207 -7.10 -13.23 -11.86
N LEU A 208 -7.27 -13.81 -10.66
CA LEU A 208 -6.26 -14.69 -10.05
C LEU A 208 -6.13 -16.04 -10.77
N LYS A 209 -7.25 -16.61 -11.23
CA LYS A 209 -7.24 -17.89 -11.94
C LYS A 209 -6.57 -17.76 -13.31
N ASP A 210 -6.99 -16.77 -14.09
CA ASP A 210 -6.60 -16.61 -15.48
C ASP A 210 -5.32 -15.77 -15.64
N GLY A 211 -4.83 -15.16 -14.55
CA GLY A 211 -3.62 -14.34 -14.56
C GLY A 211 -3.76 -13.08 -15.41
N LYS A 212 -4.99 -12.63 -15.68
CA LYS A 212 -5.32 -11.49 -16.55
C LYS A 212 -6.40 -10.65 -15.87
N ILE A 213 -6.23 -9.34 -15.89
CA ILE A 213 -7.26 -8.40 -15.42
C ILE A 213 -8.13 -8.07 -16.63
N VAL A 214 -9.42 -8.36 -16.52
CA VAL A 214 -10.43 -8.02 -17.53
C VAL A 214 -11.36 -6.99 -16.90
N PRO A 215 -11.42 -5.75 -17.42
CA PRO A 215 -12.36 -4.75 -16.95
C PRO A 215 -13.81 -5.20 -17.13
N ASN A 216 -14.66 -4.85 -16.17
CA ASN A 216 -16.10 -4.99 -16.31
C ASN A 216 -16.64 -3.94 -17.30
N GLU A 217 -17.76 -4.24 -17.96
CA GLU A 217 -18.41 -3.32 -18.90
C GLU A 217 -18.70 -1.96 -18.23
N GLY A 218 -18.33 -0.87 -18.88
CA GLY A 218 -18.48 0.51 -18.41
C GLY A 218 -17.34 1.02 -17.52
N CYS A 219 -16.31 0.21 -17.24
CA CYS A 219 -15.15 0.64 -16.46
C CYS A 219 -14.02 1.24 -17.33
N ASP A 220 -13.95 0.87 -18.60
CA ASP A 220 -12.92 1.31 -19.54
C ASP A 220 -13.52 1.42 -20.95
N GLU A 221 -13.77 2.67 -21.37
CA GLU A 221 -14.44 2.98 -22.64
C GLU A 221 -13.65 2.48 -23.86
N GLU A 222 -12.32 2.58 -23.83
CA GLU A 222 -11.46 2.13 -24.92
C GLU A 222 -11.51 0.60 -25.05
N TYR A 223 -11.48 -0.11 -23.92
CA TYR A 223 -11.62 -1.57 -23.88
C TYR A 223 -13.02 -2.04 -24.32
N ASP A 224 -14.07 -1.33 -23.90
CA ASP A 224 -15.46 -1.64 -24.26
C ASP A 224 -15.70 -1.45 -25.76
N GLU A 225 -15.19 -0.36 -26.34
CA GLU A 225 -15.26 -0.11 -27.79
C GLU A 225 -14.52 -1.19 -28.57
N ALA A 226 -13.32 -1.56 -28.15
CA ALA A 226 -12.54 -2.62 -28.79
C ALA A 226 -13.27 -3.98 -28.71
N THR A 227 -13.85 -4.30 -27.55
CA THR A 227 -14.61 -5.54 -27.35
C THR A 227 -15.88 -5.57 -28.21
N SER A 228 -16.56 -4.43 -28.37
CA SER A 228 -17.72 -4.30 -29.24
C SER A 228 -17.36 -4.55 -30.71
N LYS A 229 -16.29 -3.93 -31.20
CA LYS A 229 -15.77 -4.15 -32.58
C LYS A 229 -15.42 -5.61 -32.83
N VAL A 230 -14.75 -6.27 -31.88
CA VAL A 230 -14.42 -7.70 -32.00
C VAL A 230 -15.69 -8.56 -32.02
N LYS A 231 -16.69 -8.26 -31.18
CA LYS A 231 -17.99 -8.95 -31.18
C LYS A 231 -18.71 -8.78 -32.53
N GLU A 232 -18.65 -7.61 -33.14
CA GLU A 232 -19.23 -7.34 -34.46
C GLU A 232 -18.53 -8.14 -35.57
N CYS A 233 -17.20 -8.08 -35.63
CA CYS A 233 -16.44 -8.88 -36.61
C CYS A 233 -16.67 -10.38 -36.45
N LEU A 234 -16.79 -10.89 -35.21
CA LEU A 234 -17.12 -12.29 -34.97
C LEU A 234 -18.51 -12.66 -35.49
N LYS A 235 -19.51 -11.77 -35.34
CA LYS A 235 -20.85 -11.99 -35.90
C LYS A 235 -20.80 -12.08 -37.42
N GLU A 236 -20.11 -11.15 -38.09
CA GLU A 236 -19.94 -11.19 -39.54
C GLU A 236 -19.24 -12.49 -40.01
N LEU A 237 -18.19 -12.90 -39.29
CA LEU A 237 -17.45 -14.12 -39.60
C LEU A 237 -18.32 -15.38 -39.40
N THR A 238 -19.14 -15.42 -38.35
CA THR A 238 -20.08 -16.53 -38.14
C THR A 238 -21.18 -16.56 -39.20
N ALA A 239 -21.70 -15.41 -39.63
CA ALA A 239 -22.66 -15.34 -40.72
C ALA A 239 -22.03 -15.81 -42.04
N TYR A 240 -20.77 -15.42 -42.32
CA TYR A 240 -20.04 -15.91 -43.48
C TYR A 240 -19.80 -17.42 -43.41
N LYS A 241 -19.40 -17.93 -42.25
CA LYS A 241 -19.26 -19.38 -42.00
C LYS A 241 -20.56 -20.13 -42.33
N ASP A 242 -21.70 -19.62 -41.88
CA ASP A 242 -23.00 -20.25 -42.11
C ASP A 242 -23.43 -20.23 -43.58
N THR A 243 -23.05 -19.20 -44.33
CA THR A 243 -23.29 -19.14 -45.79
C THR A 243 -22.42 -20.14 -46.54
N VAL A 244 -21.15 -20.29 -46.16
CA VAL A 244 -20.23 -21.28 -46.74
C VAL A 244 -20.67 -22.70 -46.39
N ALA A 245 -21.05 -22.96 -45.14
CA ALA A 245 -21.57 -24.25 -44.70
C ALA A 245 -22.82 -24.67 -45.50
N ARG A 246 -23.74 -23.73 -45.73
CA ARG A 246 -24.92 -23.94 -46.60
C ARG A 246 -24.55 -24.22 -48.06
N LYS A 247 -23.53 -23.55 -48.59
CA LYS A 247 -23.11 -23.70 -49.99
C LYS A 247 -22.49 -25.07 -50.29
N TYR A 248 -21.75 -25.64 -49.34
CA TYR A 248 -21.03 -26.91 -49.52
C TYR A 248 -21.67 -28.09 -48.78
N SER A 249 -22.85 -27.91 -48.16
CA SER A 249 -23.53 -28.93 -47.34
C SER A 249 -22.63 -29.59 -46.30
N CYS A 250 -21.68 -28.83 -45.75
CA CYS A 250 -20.70 -29.31 -44.78
C CYS A 250 -20.90 -28.58 -43.44
N SER A 251 -20.86 -29.32 -42.33
CA SER A 251 -20.83 -28.72 -40.99
C SER A 251 -19.40 -28.33 -40.66
N VAL A 252 -19.15 -27.03 -40.49
CA VAL A 252 -17.86 -26.52 -40.02
C VAL A 252 -17.97 -26.29 -38.51
N GLY A 253 -17.06 -26.86 -37.72
CA GLY A 253 -17.00 -26.66 -36.27
C GLY A 253 -16.83 -25.18 -35.87
N PRO A 254 -17.12 -24.79 -34.62
CA PRO A 254 -16.87 -23.44 -34.14
C PRO A 254 -15.40 -23.04 -34.39
N PHE A 255 -15.17 -21.78 -34.78
CA PHE A 255 -13.81 -21.28 -34.99
C PHE A 255 -13.05 -21.35 -33.64
N GLY A 256 -12.03 -22.22 -33.55
CA GLY A 256 -11.21 -22.40 -32.33
C GLY A 256 -10.98 -23.86 -31.92
N GLU A 257 -11.74 -24.82 -32.45
CA GLU A 257 -11.50 -26.26 -32.25
C GLU A 257 -11.06 -26.93 -33.56
N LEU A 258 -10.22 -27.96 -33.45
CA LEU A 258 -9.72 -28.75 -34.60
C LEU A 258 -10.91 -29.22 -35.45
N PRO A 259 -10.91 -28.98 -36.78
CA PRO A 259 -12.06 -29.31 -37.61
C PRO A 259 -12.20 -30.83 -37.75
N HIS A 260 -13.19 -31.41 -37.05
CA HIS A 260 -13.75 -32.70 -37.43
C HIS A 260 -14.76 -32.47 -38.55
N ILE A 261 -14.31 -32.62 -39.79
CA ILE A 261 -15.19 -32.62 -40.96
C ILE A 261 -15.95 -33.95 -40.94
N ILE A 262 -17.21 -33.93 -40.47
CA ILE A 262 -18.12 -35.06 -40.59
C ILE A 262 -18.88 -34.87 -41.90
N PHE A 263 -18.56 -35.67 -42.91
CA PHE A 263 -19.37 -35.79 -44.12
C PHE A 263 -20.60 -36.66 -43.78
N GLY A 264 -21.79 -36.06 -43.84
CA GLY A 264 -23.05 -36.79 -43.74
C GLY A 264 -23.25 -37.66 -44.97
N SER A 265 -23.55 -38.94 -44.74
CA SER A 265 -23.95 -39.94 -45.74
C SER A 265 -25.30 -39.63 -46.37
#